data_AF-A0A0D9ASQ6-F1
#
_entry.id   AF-A0A0D9ASQ6-F1
#
_cell.length_a   1.000
_cell.length_b   1.000
_cell.length_c   1.000
_cell.angle_alpha   90.00
_cell.angle_beta   90.00
_cell.angle_gamma   90.00
#
_symmetry.space_group_name_H-M   'P 1'
#
loop_
_entity.id
_entity.type
_entity.pdbx_description
1 polymer ?
#
loop_
_entity_poly.entity_id
_entity_poly.type
_entity_poly.pdbx_seq_one_letter_code
_entity_poly.pdbx_strand_id
1 'polypeptide(L)'
;MMHADLIDQEDFRDRLVALGFEIPSGATAEQACERAVVGLSKERAQALRRLVEELLGGSATLLPAVREAISRNLLPALVRAN
;
A
#
# COMPACT_ATOMS: atom_id res chain seq x y z
N MET A 1 -13.06 -14.21 19.91
CA MET A 1 -13.26 -14.27 18.44
C MET A 1 -12.23 -13.33 17.85
N MET A 2 -11.12 -13.83 17.29
CA MET A 2 -10.13 -12.95 16.65
C MET A 2 -10.72 -12.54 15.30
N HIS A 3 -11.26 -11.33 15.22
CA HIS A 3 -11.29 -10.62 13.94
C HIS A 3 -9.83 -10.32 13.64
N ALA A 4 -9.15 -11.21 12.89
CA ALA A 4 -7.93 -10.80 12.22
C ALA A 4 -8.34 -9.61 11.36
N ASP A 5 -7.75 -8.44 11.63
CA ASP A 5 -7.94 -7.25 10.82
C ASP A 5 -7.38 -7.59 9.43
N LEU A 6 -8.27 -8.10 8.57
CA LEU A 6 -7.94 -8.56 7.24
C LEU A 6 -7.89 -7.34 6.35
N ILE A 7 -6.71 -7.05 5.83
CA ILE A 7 -6.50 -5.94 4.92
C ILE A 7 -6.72 -6.45 3.52
N ASP A 8 -7.90 -6.16 2.99
CA ASP A 8 -8.22 -6.37 1.59
C ASP A 8 -7.78 -5.16 0.73
N GLN A 9 -8.09 -5.24 -0.57
CA GLN A 9 -7.68 -4.22 -1.53
C GLN A 9 -8.33 -2.85 -1.28
N GLU A 10 -9.55 -2.80 -0.75
CA GLU A 10 -10.24 -1.57 -0.45
C GLU A 10 -9.68 -0.89 0.80
N ASP A 11 -9.41 -1.65 1.87
CA ASP A 11 -8.74 -1.12 3.05
C ASP A 11 -7.35 -0.58 2.70
N PHE A 12 -6.59 -1.33 1.91
CA PHE A 12 -5.29 -0.88 1.42
C PHE A 12 -5.39 0.38 0.57
N ARG A 13 -6.38 0.47 -0.34
CA ARG A 13 -6.67 1.68 -1.12
C ARG A 13 -6.95 2.86 -0.21
N ASP A 14 -7.82 2.69 0.79
CA ASP A 14 -8.23 3.76 1.70
C ASP A 14 -7.02 4.33 2.45
N ARG A 15 -6.11 3.46 2.91
CA ARG A 15 -4.84 3.88 3.53
C ARG A 15 -3.96 4.69 2.58
N LEU A 16 -3.88 4.31 1.30
CA LEU A 16 -3.14 5.09 0.30
C LEU A 16 -3.81 6.44 0.03
N VAL A 17 -5.14 6.49 -0.03
CA VAL A 17 -5.88 7.75 -0.18
C VAL A 17 -5.67 8.66 1.03
N ALA A 18 -5.63 8.11 2.25
CA ALA A 18 -5.31 8.84 3.47
C ALA A 18 -3.88 9.43 3.47
N LEU A 19 -2.94 8.80 2.75
CA LEU A 19 -1.60 9.36 2.49
C LEU A 19 -1.59 10.45 1.40
N GLY A 20 -2.73 10.72 0.76
CA GLY A 20 -2.91 11.72 -0.29
C GLY A 20 -2.73 11.19 -1.71
N PHE A 21 -2.73 9.87 -1.93
CA PHE A 21 -2.73 9.30 -3.28
C PHE A 21 -4.15 9.29 -3.86
N GLU A 22 -4.29 9.73 -5.10
CA GLU A 22 -5.57 9.69 -5.81
C GLU A 22 -5.74 8.33 -6.48
N ILE A 23 -6.48 7.43 -5.82
CA ILE A 23 -6.74 6.07 -6.31
C ILE A 23 -8.24 5.90 -6.50
N PRO A 24 -8.70 5.52 -7.71
CA PRO A 24 -10.12 5.36 -7.97
C PRO A 24 -10.72 4.21 -7.16
N SER A 25 -11.99 4.36 -6.80
CA SER A 25 -12.77 3.30 -6.17
C SER A 25 -12.86 2.08 -7.09
N GLY A 26 -12.77 0.88 -6.52
CA GLY A 26 -12.72 -0.37 -7.28
C GLY A 26 -11.38 -0.67 -7.97
N ALA A 27 -10.34 0.15 -7.74
CA ALA A 27 -8.99 -0.20 -8.16
C ALA A 27 -8.50 -1.47 -7.46
N THR A 28 -7.84 -2.35 -8.22
CA THR A 28 -7.17 -3.51 -7.63
C THR A 28 -5.95 -3.08 -6.81
N ALA A 29 -5.45 -3.97 -5.95
CA ALA A 29 -4.23 -3.70 -5.19
C ALA A 29 -3.04 -3.35 -6.09
N GLU A 30 -2.92 -3.98 -7.26
CA GLU A 30 -1.89 -3.65 -8.25
C GLU A 30 -2.07 -2.24 -8.82
N GLN A 31 -3.28 -1.91 -9.30
CA GLN A 31 -3.58 -0.58 -9.83
C GLN A 31 -3.36 0.51 -8.78
N ALA A 32 -3.72 0.23 -7.53
CA ALA A 32 -3.48 1.13 -6.40
C ALA A 32 -1.98 1.37 -6.19
N CYS A 33 -1.17 0.31 -6.24
CA CYS A 33 0.28 0.42 -6.15
C CYS A 33 0.86 1.21 -7.34
N GLU A 34 0.48 0.90 -8.57
CA GLU A 34 0.96 1.61 -9.77
C GLU A 34 0.66 3.11 -9.68
N ARG A 35 -0.56 3.48 -9.27
CA ARG A 35 -0.95 4.88 -9.07
C ARG A 35 -0.13 5.56 -7.97
N ALA A 36 0.10 4.86 -6.86
CA ALA A 36 0.94 5.37 -5.79
C ALA A 36 2.40 5.57 -6.23
N VAL A 37 2.94 4.69 -7.09
CA VAL A 37 4.27 4.84 -7.69
C VAL A 37 4.33 6.03 -8.64
N VAL A 38 3.33 6.22 -9.50
CA VAL A 38 3.27 7.36 -10.44
C VAL A 38 3.20 8.69 -9.69
N GLY A 39 2.44 8.75 -8.60
CA GLY A 39 2.32 9.94 -7.73
C GLY A 39 3.38 10.06 -6.64
N LEU A 40 4.45 9.27 -6.70
CA LEU A 40 5.43 9.17 -5.63
C LEU A 40 6.34 10.41 -5.60
N SER A 41 6.37 11.10 -4.46
CA SER A 41 7.29 12.20 -4.14
C SER A 41 8.15 11.82 -2.93
N LYS A 42 9.28 12.50 -2.67
CA LYS A 42 10.15 12.17 -1.51
C LYS A 42 9.40 12.12 -0.18
N GLU A 43 8.55 13.09 0.09
CA GLU A 43 7.73 13.15 1.32
C GLU A 43 6.73 11.97 1.38
N ARG A 44 6.05 11.72 0.26
CA ARG A 44 5.08 10.61 0.13
C ARG A 44 5.76 9.25 0.22
N ALA A 45 6.97 9.11 -0.29
CA ALA A 45 7.76 7.88 -0.22
C ALA A 45 8.12 7.54 1.22
N GLN A 46 8.46 8.53 2.05
CA GLN A 46 8.71 8.30 3.48
C GLN A 46 7.43 7.85 4.20
N ALA A 47 6.30 8.52 3.94
CA ALA A 47 5.02 8.14 4.54
C ALA A 47 4.55 6.75 4.08
N LEU A 48 4.68 6.46 2.79
CA LEU A 48 4.35 5.16 2.20
C LEU A 48 5.24 4.06 2.75
N ARG A 49 6.53 4.32 2.96
CA ARG A 49 7.45 3.36 3.57
C ARG A 49 7.01 3.00 4.99
N ARG A 50 6.65 3.99 5.82
CA ARG A 50 6.11 3.74 7.16
C ARG A 50 4.85 2.88 7.11
N LEU A 51 3.92 3.19 6.21
CA LEU A 51 2.73 2.39 6.01
C LEU A 51 3.07 0.94 5.63
N VAL A 52 3.98 0.74 4.67
CA VAL A 52 4.37 -0.61 4.23
C VAL A 52 5.08 -1.38 5.35
N GLU A 53 5.91 -0.73 6.17
CA GLU A 53 6.53 -1.33 7.34
C GLU A 53 5.48 -1.80 8.36
N GLU A 54 4.47 -0.96 8.65
CA GLU A 54 3.37 -1.32 9.56
C GLU A 54 2.49 -2.45 8.98
N LEU A 55 2.23 -2.44 7.67
CA LEU A 55 1.43 -3.47 7.01
C LEU A 55 2.15 -4.83 6.99
N LEU A 56 3.45 -4.85 6.71
CA LEU A 56 4.23 -6.08 6.61
C LEU A 56 4.74 -6.59 7.97
N GLY A 57 4.98 -5.69 8.92
CA GLY A 57 5.46 -6.00 10.27
C GLY A 57 4.38 -6.09 11.35
N GLY A 58 3.17 -5.58 11.07
CA GLY A 58 2.05 -5.60 12.00
C GLY A 58 1.37 -6.96 12.12
N SER A 59 0.44 -7.05 13.07
CA SER A 59 -0.39 -8.26 13.28
C SER A 59 -1.58 -8.37 12.32
N ALA A 60 -1.76 -7.39 11.43
CA ALA A 60 -2.84 -7.40 10.44
C ALA A 60 -2.58 -8.47 9.37
N THR A 61 -3.65 -9.16 8.95
CA THR A 61 -3.54 -10.19 7.92
C THR A 61 -3.79 -9.56 6.56
N LEU A 62 -2.73 -9.36 5.78
CA LEU A 62 -2.86 -8.90 4.39
C LEU A 62 -3.39 -10.02 3.49
N LEU A 63 -4.33 -9.69 2.60
CA LEU A 63 -4.64 -10.59 1.49
C LEU A 63 -3.37 -10.86 0.65
N PRO A 64 -3.20 -12.08 0.13
CA PRO A 64 -2.02 -12.44 -0.64
C PRO A 64 -1.82 -11.53 -1.86
N ALA A 65 -2.91 -11.16 -2.54
CA ALA A 65 -2.87 -10.23 -3.68
C ALA A 65 -2.33 -8.84 -3.29
N VAL A 66 -2.69 -8.32 -2.11
CA VAL A 66 -2.20 -7.03 -1.61
C VAL A 66 -0.72 -7.12 -1.26
N ARG A 67 -0.32 -8.19 -0.56
CA ARG A 67 1.09 -8.43 -0.21
C ARG A 67 1.97 -8.55 -1.46
N GLU A 68 1.50 -9.26 -2.50
CA GLU A 68 2.20 -9.37 -3.77
C GLU A 68 2.31 -8.01 -4.48
N ALA A 69 1.23 -7.24 -4.56
CA ALA A 69 1.23 -5.93 -5.19
C ALA A 69 2.23 -4.97 -4.50
N ILE A 70 2.25 -4.94 -3.16
CA ILE A 70 3.22 -4.16 -2.38
C ILE A 70 4.65 -4.60 -2.72
N SER A 71 4.91 -5.91 -2.72
CA SER A 71 6.25 -6.46 -2.94
C SER A 71 6.77 -6.22 -4.35
N ARG A 72 5.90 -6.33 -5.36
CA ARG A 72 6.26 -6.21 -6.77
C ARG A 72 6.34 -4.77 -7.26
N ASN A 73 5.51 -3.87 -6.72
CA ASN A 73 5.39 -2.51 -7.24
C ASN A 73 5.92 -1.46 -6.25
N LEU A 74 5.47 -1.49 -4.99
CA LEU A 74 5.81 -0.44 -4.03
C LEU A 74 7.24 -0.56 -3.51
N LEU A 75 7.68 -1.74 -3.06
CA LEU A 75 9.03 -1.94 -2.54
C LEU A 75 10.12 -1.47 -3.52
N PRO A 76 10.13 -1.88 -4.81
CA PRO A 76 11.16 -1.41 -5.74
C PRO A 76 11.06 0.10 -6.03
N ALA A 77 9.85 0.69 -6.02
CA ALA A 77 9.68 2.12 -6.18
C ALA A 77 10.23 2.91 -4.98
N LEU A 78 10.00 2.43 -3.76
CA LEU A 78 10.53 3.03 -2.54
C LEU A 78 12.06 2.99 -2.49
N VAL A 79 12.68 1.91 -2.98
CA VAL A 79 14.15 1.82 -3.12
C VAL A 79 14.69 2.85 -4.10
N ARG A 80 13.97 3.11 -5.21
CA ARG A 80 14.36 4.13 -6.20
C ARG A 80 14.12 5.56 -5.74
N ALA A 81 13.15 5.78 -4.85
CA ALA A 81 12.79 7.09 -4.33
C ALA A 81 13.69 7.58 -3.17
N ASN A 82 14.64 6.74 -2.74
CA ASN A 82 15.61 7.03 -1.67
C ASN A 82 16.91 7.63 -2.24
#